data_AF-A0A2E0PT54-F1
#
_entry.id   AF-A0A2E0PT54-F1
#
_cell.length_a   1.000
_cell.length_b   1.000
_cell.length_c   1.000
_cell.angle_alpha   90.00
_cell.angle_beta   90.00
_cell.angle_gamma   90.00
#
_symmetry.space_group_name_H-M   'P 1'
#
loop_
_entity.id
_entity.type
_entity.pdbx_description
1 polymer ?
#
loop_
_entity_poly.entity_id
_entity_poly.type
_entity_poly.pdbx_seq_one_letter_code
_entity_poly.pdbx_strand_id
1 'polypeptide(L)'
;MIISTPTDLLQMSEGVVPEAITGVLTNLQANPTEGGEGDNAYKFQNATLTQDGQSIRITFSNRENVSQDLVGKQIIAKCRKNQKGLYGLKRKTGREYQGETPPEIWVYAGAELSTADGTATPQPQQTAQVQAQPASDTNGIDPLVAIKKQFLQMGNAFCLCYDTAYWVAKRNAEKHGIDMSEAQIQAVASSMFIKADRNGIVDRMPKNPIKEGE
;
A
#
# COMPACT_ATOMS: atom_id res chain seq x y z
N MET A 1 -12.96 -6.12 15.51
CA MET A 1 -11.99 -6.60 14.51
C MET A 1 -12.72 -7.63 13.68
N ILE A 2 -12.92 -7.36 12.40
CA ILE A 2 -13.56 -8.31 11.48
C ILE A 2 -12.45 -9.22 10.92
N ILE A 3 -12.59 -10.53 11.10
CA ILE A 3 -11.65 -11.53 10.56
C ILE A 3 -12.32 -12.18 9.35
N SER A 4 -11.71 -11.99 8.18
CA SER A 4 -12.22 -12.51 6.91
C SER A 4 -11.62 -13.88 6.60
N THR A 5 -12.48 -14.80 6.16
CA THR A 5 -12.12 -16.14 5.68
C THR A 5 -11.89 -16.12 4.16
N PRO A 6 -11.33 -17.17 3.54
CA PRO A 6 -11.24 -17.28 2.09
C PRO A 6 -12.58 -17.03 1.38
N THR A 7 -13.69 -17.52 1.92
CA THR A 7 -15.05 -17.29 1.38
C THR A 7 -15.36 -15.79 1.30
N ASP A 8 -15.11 -15.04 2.37
CA ASP A 8 -15.36 -13.60 2.40
C ASP A 8 -14.47 -12.86 1.40
N LEU A 9 -13.20 -13.26 1.32
CA LEU A 9 -12.17 -12.60 0.50
C LEU A 9 -12.41 -12.79 -1.01
N LEU A 10 -13.04 -13.90 -1.40
CA LEU A 10 -13.45 -14.16 -2.78
C LEU A 10 -14.59 -13.24 -3.23
N GLN A 11 -15.44 -12.79 -2.31
CA GLN A 11 -16.57 -11.89 -2.58
C GLN A 11 -16.17 -10.41 -2.52
N MET A 12 -15.00 -10.09 -1.98
CA MET A 12 -14.51 -8.71 -1.90
C MET A 12 -14.09 -8.16 -3.27
N SER A 13 -14.44 -6.89 -3.51
CA SER A 13 -13.96 -6.13 -4.66
C SER A 13 -12.43 -5.95 -4.64
N GLU A 14 -11.83 -5.80 -5.82
CA GLU A 14 -10.41 -5.48 -5.92
C GLU A 14 -10.06 -4.18 -5.18
N GLY A 15 -8.90 -4.15 -4.52
CA GLY A 15 -8.39 -2.98 -3.84
C GLY A 15 -8.87 -2.81 -2.40
N VAL A 16 -9.87 -3.59 -1.96
CA VAL A 16 -10.33 -3.61 -0.57
C VAL A 16 -9.22 -4.07 0.37
N VAL A 17 -9.16 -3.44 1.54
CA VAL A 17 -8.21 -3.76 2.62
C VAL A 17 -8.98 -4.42 3.77
N PRO A 18 -8.90 -5.75 3.94
CA PRO A 18 -9.53 -6.42 5.08
C PRO A 18 -8.82 -6.06 6.39
N GLU A 19 -9.54 -6.01 7.51
CA GLU A 19 -8.96 -5.76 8.84
C GLU A 19 -8.03 -6.90 9.30
N ALA A 20 -8.47 -8.14 9.09
CA ALA A 20 -7.69 -9.34 9.33
C ALA A 20 -8.18 -10.47 8.41
N ILE A 21 -7.32 -11.45 8.15
CA ILE A 21 -7.66 -12.67 7.43
C ILE A 21 -7.27 -13.89 8.26
N THR A 22 -7.97 -15.00 8.07
CA THR A 22 -7.65 -16.29 8.70
C THR A 22 -7.87 -17.47 7.76
N GLY A 23 -7.17 -18.56 8.04
CA GLY A 23 -7.32 -19.85 7.37
C GLY A 23 -6.09 -20.73 7.59
N VAL A 24 -6.16 -21.96 7.10
CA VAL A 24 -5.05 -22.92 7.12
C VAL A 24 -4.10 -22.60 5.98
N LEU A 25 -2.83 -22.39 6.31
CA LEU A 25 -1.79 -22.11 5.32
C LEU A 25 -1.39 -23.41 4.61
N THR A 26 -1.51 -23.46 3.29
CA THR A 26 -1.14 -24.61 2.44
C THR A 26 -0.26 -24.15 1.28
N ASN A 27 0.45 -25.07 0.63
CA ASN A 27 1.26 -24.81 -0.58
C ASN A 27 2.23 -23.62 -0.46
N LEU A 28 2.83 -23.41 0.72
CA LEU A 28 3.80 -22.33 0.92
C LEU A 28 5.08 -22.62 0.13
N GLN A 29 5.45 -21.70 -0.76
CA GLN A 29 6.68 -21.79 -1.53
C GLN A 29 7.90 -21.86 -0.60
N ALA A 30 8.71 -22.91 -0.74
CA ALA A 30 9.89 -23.17 0.11
C ALA A 30 10.90 -22.01 0.09
N ASN A 31 11.19 -21.50 -1.12
CA ASN A 31 12.13 -20.42 -1.34
C ASN A 31 11.39 -19.21 -1.93
N PRO A 32 11.37 -18.05 -1.27
CA PRO A 32 10.81 -16.83 -1.85
C PRO A 32 11.48 -16.47 -3.17
N THR A 33 10.71 -15.84 -4.05
CA THR A 33 11.23 -15.17 -5.25
C THR A 33 11.72 -13.78 -4.86
N GLU A 34 13.01 -13.55 -5.05
CA GLU A 34 13.68 -12.29 -4.70
C GLU A 34 14.38 -11.71 -5.93
N GLY A 35 14.51 -10.39 -5.99
CA GLY A 35 15.22 -9.70 -7.06
C GLY A 35 15.18 -8.19 -6.91
N GLY A 36 15.76 -7.48 -7.89
CA GLY A 36 15.91 -6.03 -7.87
C GLY A 36 17.12 -5.55 -7.05
N GLU A 37 17.38 -4.25 -7.10
CA GLU A 37 18.50 -3.60 -6.41
C GLU A 37 18.02 -2.32 -5.70
N GLY A 38 18.61 -2.03 -4.53
CA GLY A 38 18.31 -0.84 -3.74
C GLY A 38 16.83 -0.71 -3.41
N ASP A 39 16.26 0.46 -3.71
CA ASP A 39 14.84 0.78 -3.47
C ASP A 39 13.86 -0.05 -4.32
N ASN A 40 14.35 -0.77 -5.34
CA ASN A 40 13.54 -1.63 -6.20
C ASN A 40 13.65 -3.12 -5.81
N ALA A 41 14.29 -3.44 -4.68
CA ALA A 41 14.34 -4.80 -4.17
C ALA A 41 12.92 -5.31 -3.86
N TYR A 42 12.62 -6.51 -4.33
CA TYR A 42 11.34 -7.16 -4.09
C TYR A 42 11.54 -8.58 -3.59
N LYS A 43 10.57 -9.03 -2.79
CA LYS A 43 10.52 -10.38 -2.24
C LYS A 43 9.08 -10.85 -2.18
N PHE A 44 8.82 -12.02 -2.77
CA PHE A 44 7.51 -12.63 -2.83
C PHE A 44 7.59 -14.09 -2.39
N GLN A 45 6.74 -14.50 -1.47
CA GLN A 45 6.55 -15.90 -1.12
C GLN A 45 5.06 -16.22 -1.29
N ASN A 46 4.75 -17.13 -2.21
CA ASN A 46 3.38 -17.49 -2.52
C ASN A 46 2.90 -18.62 -1.60
N ALA A 47 1.62 -18.62 -1.27
CA ALA A 47 0.95 -19.72 -0.60
C ALA A 47 -0.55 -19.74 -0.94
N THR A 48 -1.25 -20.72 -0.39
CA THR A 48 -2.70 -20.83 -0.42
C THR A 48 -3.24 -20.74 1.01
N LEU A 49 -4.35 -20.04 1.19
CA LEU A 49 -5.09 -20.00 2.44
C LEU A 49 -6.40 -20.75 2.24
N THR A 50 -6.64 -21.79 3.04
CA THR A 50 -7.79 -22.70 2.91
C THR A 50 -8.62 -22.69 4.18
N GLN A 51 -9.94 -22.57 4.06
CA GLN A 51 -10.88 -22.73 5.17
C GLN A 51 -12.25 -23.11 4.63
N ASP A 52 -12.96 -24.00 5.31
CA ASP A 52 -14.36 -24.36 5.00
C ASP A 52 -14.57 -24.77 3.52
N GLY A 53 -13.59 -25.50 2.96
CA GLY A 53 -13.61 -25.96 1.57
C GLY A 53 -13.28 -24.90 0.51
N GLN A 54 -13.12 -23.63 0.91
CA GLN A 54 -12.71 -22.54 0.03
C GLN A 54 -11.21 -22.28 0.14
N SER A 55 -10.61 -21.85 -0.96
CA SER A 55 -9.19 -21.52 -1.02
C SER A 55 -8.96 -20.23 -1.79
N ILE A 56 -8.02 -19.41 -1.30
CA ILE A 56 -7.57 -18.20 -1.97
C ILE A 56 -6.05 -18.14 -2.00
N ARG A 57 -5.48 -17.62 -3.09
CA ARG A 57 -4.04 -17.40 -3.18
C ARG A 57 -3.65 -16.26 -2.26
N ILE A 58 -2.53 -16.41 -1.58
CA ILE A 58 -1.90 -15.34 -0.81
C ILE A 58 -0.46 -15.12 -1.26
N THR A 59 -0.03 -13.86 -1.29
CA THR A 59 1.36 -13.46 -1.54
C THR A 59 1.88 -12.70 -0.34
N PHE A 60 2.90 -13.25 0.31
CA PHE A 60 3.70 -12.56 1.30
C PHE A 60 4.69 -11.65 0.57
N SER A 61 4.53 -10.33 0.70
CA SER A 61 5.28 -9.34 -0.06
C SER A 61 6.20 -8.51 0.84
N ASN A 62 7.47 -8.43 0.44
CA ASN A 62 8.53 -7.62 1.07
C ASN A 62 8.69 -7.83 2.57
N ARG A 63 8.46 -9.07 3.02
CA ARG A 63 8.59 -9.49 4.42
C ARG A 63 9.57 -10.66 4.54
N GLU A 64 9.91 -10.98 5.78
CA GLU A 64 10.70 -12.18 6.06
C GLU A 64 10.01 -13.46 5.59
N ASN A 65 10.84 -14.49 5.39
CA ASN A 65 10.40 -15.81 5.00
C ASN A 65 9.41 -16.30 6.04
N VAL A 66 8.21 -16.61 5.57
CA VAL A 66 7.25 -17.36 6.36
C VAL A 66 7.81 -18.77 6.53
N SER A 67 7.90 -19.22 7.78
CA SER A 67 8.46 -20.55 8.09
C SER A 67 7.58 -21.64 7.48
N GLN A 68 8.23 -22.68 6.96
CA GLN A 68 7.58 -23.90 6.49
C GLN A 68 6.82 -24.62 7.62
N ASP A 69 7.19 -24.39 8.89
CA ASP A 69 6.50 -24.95 10.05
C ASP A 69 5.07 -24.41 10.24
N LEU A 70 4.70 -23.36 9.50
CA LEU A 70 3.34 -22.82 9.49
C LEU A 70 2.43 -23.53 8.48
N VAL A 71 2.97 -24.37 7.58
CA VAL A 71 2.17 -25.15 6.64
C VAL A 71 1.30 -26.14 7.42
N GLY A 72 0.01 -26.20 7.08
CA GLY A 72 -1.00 -26.99 7.78
C GLY A 72 -1.53 -26.34 9.06
N LYS A 73 -1.01 -25.18 9.48
CA LYS A 73 -1.51 -24.47 10.66
C LYS A 73 -2.48 -23.36 10.28
N GLN A 74 -3.42 -23.09 11.18
CA GLN A 74 -4.27 -21.91 11.07
C GLN A 74 -3.46 -20.65 11.42
N ILE A 75 -3.44 -19.71 10.49
CA ILE A 75 -2.80 -18.41 10.66
C ILE A 75 -3.85 -17.30 10.76
N ILE A 76 -3.47 -16.21 11.39
CA ILE A 76 -4.18 -14.94 11.36
C ILE A 76 -3.19 -13.89 10.86
N ALA A 77 -3.53 -13.19 9.79
CA ALA A 77 -2.80 -12.01 9.36
C ALA A 77 -3.66 -10.77 9.58
N LYS A 78 -3.14 -9.77 10.27
CA LYS A 78 -3.88 -8.60 10.74
C LYS A 78 -3.27 -7.31 10.20
N CYS A 79 -4.12 -6.40 9.70
CA CYS A 79 -3.71 -5.05 9.35
C CYS A 79 -3.32 -4.25 10.59
N ARG A 80 -2.36 -3.35 10.40
CA ARG A 80 -2.10 -2.25 11.34
C ARG A 80 -2.88 -1.02 10.92
N LYS A 81 -3.09 -0.11 11.87
CA LYS A 81 -3.74 1.18 11.64
C LYS A 81 -2.71 2.30 11.76
N ASN A 82 -2.68 3.19 10.79
CA ASN A 82 -1.92 4.45 10.85
C ASN A 82 -2.85 5.64 10.58
N GLN A 83 -2.28 6.83 10.45
CA GLN A 83 -3.04 8.07 10.17
C GLN A 83 -3.79 8.04 8.83
N LYS A 84 -3.34 7.25 7.84
CA LYS A 84 -3.95 7.08 6.51
C LYS A 84 -4.98 5.95 6.46
N GLY A 85 -5.14 5.16 7.53
CA GLY A 85 -6.10 4.05 7.61
C GLY A 85 -5.45 2.69 7.90
N LEU A 86 -6.11 1.62 7.45
CA LEU A 86 -5.60 0.26 7.58
C LEU A 86 -4.54 -0.02 6.51
N TYR A 87 -3.47 -0.72 6.90
CA TYR A 87 -2.41 -1.14 5.99
C TYR A 87 -1.84 -2.50 6.41
N GLY A 88 -1.24 -3.20 5.44
CA GLY A 88 -0.64 -4.52 5.66
C GLY A 88 -1.30 -5.63 4.83
N LEU A 89 -2.58 -5.50 4.49
CA LEU A 89 -3.31 -6.44 3.64
C LEU A 89 -3.91 -5.72 2.44
N LYS A 90 -4.04 -6.41 1.31
CA LYS A 90 -4.76 -5.86 0.15
C LYS A 90 -5.29 -6.95 -0.77
N ARG A 91 -6.54 -6.83 -1.19
CA ARG A 91 -7.12 -7.63 -2.27
C ARG A 91 -6.58 -7.17 -3.62
N LYS A 92 -5.98 -8.08 -4.38
CA LYS A 92 -5.45 -7.82 -5.73
C LYS A 92 -5.88 -8.88 -6.72
N THR A 93 -6.01 -8.47 -7.97
CA THR A 93 -6.14 -9.43 -9.05
C THR A 93 -4.78 -10.10 -9.29
N GLY A 94 -4.75 -11.44 -9.26
CA GLY A 94 -3.55 -12.23 -9.49
C GLY A 94 -3.09 -12.16 -10.95
N ARG A 95 -1.91 -12.73 -11.23
CA ARG A 95 -1.42 -12.84 -12.62
C ARG A 95 -2.34 -13.74 -13.42
N GLU A 96 -2.59 -13.36 -14.67
CA GLU A 96 -3.34 -14.17 -15.61
C GLU A 96 -2.68 -15.54 -15.77
N TYR A 97 -3.49 -16.58 -15.62
CA TYR A 97 -3.11 -17.96 -15.85
C TYR A 97 -4.28 -18.66 -16.55
N GLN A 98 -4.01 -19.21 -17.74
CA GLN A 98 -5.03 -19.87 -18.57
C GLN A 98 -6.26 -18.99 -18.88
N GLY A 99 -6.05 -17.67 -19.06
CA GLY A 99 -7.13 -16.73 -19.37
C GLY A 99 -7.95 -16.28 -18.16
N GLU A 100 -7.64 -16.78 -16.97
CA GLU A 100 -8.26 -16.35 -15.72
C GLU A 100 -7.29 -15.54 -14.87
N THR A 101 -7.81 -14.52 -14.20
CA THR A 101 -7.04 -13.69 -13.27
C THR A 101 -7.50 -13.95 -11.84
N PRO A 102 -6.94 -14.98 -11.17
CA PRO A 102 -7.50 -15.47 -9.94
C PRO A 102 -7.40 -14.43 -8.82
N PRO A 103 -8.35 -14.46 -7.88
CA PRO A 103 -8.32 -13.63 -6.70
C PRO A 103 -7.09 -13.94 -5.82
N GLU A 104 -6.32 -12.91 -5.46
CA GLU A 104 -5.19 -12.99 -4.54
C GLU A 104 -5.30 -11.97 -3.39
N ILE A 105 -4.74 -12.33 -2.23
CA ILE A 105 -4.51 -11.42 -1.11
C ILE A 105 -3.01 -11.19 -0.94
N TRP A 106 -2.63 -9.92 -0.90
CA TRP A 106 -1.26 -9.52 -0.61
C TRP A 106 -1.13 -9.23 0.88
N VAL A 107 -0.16 -9.88 1.51
CA VAL A 107 0.22 -9.72 2.92
C VAL A 107 1.59 -9.05 2.98
N TYR A 108 1.60 -7.75 3.24
CA TYR A 108 2.80 -6.92 3.28
C TYR A 108 3.51 -7.01 4.63
N ALA A 109 4.75 -6.51 4.71
CA ALA A 109 5.53 -6.42 5.94
C ALA A 109 4.82 -5.71 7.10
N GLY A 110 3.93 -4.76 6.79
CA GLY A 110 3.15 -4.04 7.79
C GLY A 110 2.06 -4.86 8.48
N ALA A 111 1.69 -6.04 7.95
CA ALA A 111 0.71 -6.92 8.58
C ALA A 111 1.36 -7.80 9.65
N GLU A 112 0.67 -7.91 10.78
CA GLU A 112 1.02 -8.84 11.85
C GLU A 112 0.61 -10.24 11.44
N LEU A 113 1.48 -11.23 11.66
CA LEU A 113 1.20 -12.64 11.38
C LEU A 113 1.33 -13.42 12.69
N SER A 114 0.30 -14.18 13.03
CA SER A 114 0.30 -15.08 14.19
C SER A 114 -0.34 -16.41 13.83
N THR A 115 -0.06 -17.43 14.63
CA THR A 115 -0.86 -18.66 14.65
C THR A 115 -2.13 -18.45 15.47
N ALA A 116 -3.16 -19.27 15.26
CA ALA A 116 -4.38 -19.26 16.07
C ALA A 116 -4.09 -19.50 17.57
N ASP A 117 -2.98 -20.17 17.90
CA ASP A 117 -2.52 -20.44 19.27
C ASP A 117 -1.83 -19.22 19.95
N GLY A 118 -1.85 -18.05 19.31
CA GLY A 118 -1.35 -16.80 19.90
C GLY A 118 0.17 -16.63 19.87
N THR A 119 0.91 -17.55 19.24
CA THR A 119 2.34 -17.38 19.01
C THR A 119 2.55 -16.43 17.84
N ALA A 120 2.87 -15.17 18.15
CA ALA A 120 3.35 -14.21 17.15
C ALA A 120 4.73 -14.67 16.66
N THR A 121 4.90 -14.82 15.35
CA THR A 121 6.23 -15.01 14.79
C THR A 121 7.00 -13.68 14.95
N PRO A 122 8.24 -13.69 15.47
CA PRO A 122 9.03 -12.47 15.61
C PRO A 122 9.18 -11.83 14.23
N GLN A 123 8.60 -10.64 14.07
CA GLN A 123 8.94 -9.76 12.95
C GLN A 123 10.28 -9.11 13.26
N PRO A 124 11.18 -8.94 12.29
CA PRO A 124 12.19 -7.93 12.40
C PRO A 124 11.42 -6.61 12.43
N GLN A 125 11.83 -5.72 13.29
CA GLN A 125 11.80 -4.32 12.92
C GLN A 125 12.55 -4.26 11.60
N GLN A 126 11.82 -4.19 10.48
CA GLN A 126 12.37 -3.48 9.34
C GLN A 126 12.75 -2.14 9.94
N THR A 127 14.04 -1.94 10.13
CA THR A 127 14.66 -0.66 9.89
C THR A 127 14.27 -0.29 8.46
N ALA A 128 13.03 0.19 8.31
CA ALA A 128 12.90 1.53 7.77
C ALA A 128 14.01 2.28 8.48
N GLN A 129 15.05 2.64 7.73
CA GLN A 129 15.67 3.91 8.07
C GLN A 129 14.47 4.85 8.16
N VAL A 130 14.05 5.11 9.40
CA VAL A 130 13.71 6.45 9.79
C VAL A 130 14.91 7.21 9.26
N GLN A 131 14.77 7.74 8.05
CA GLN A 131 15.44 8.97 7.73
C GLN A 131 15.09 9.81 8.93
N ALA A 132 16.06 9.95 9.84
CA ALA A 132 15.90 10.67 11.07
C ALA A 132 15.45 12.05 10.63
N GLN A 133 14.13 12.25 10.63
CA GLN A 133 13.60 13.54 10.88
C GLN A 133 14.26 13.89 12.20
N PRO A 134 15.07 14.94 12.27
CA PRO A 134 15.42 15.47 13.58
C PRO A 134 14.08 15.60 14.30
N ALA A 135 13.97 14.90 15.43
CA ALA A 135 12.93 15.15 16.40
C ALA A 135 13.04 16.64 16.68
N SER A 136 12.21 17.41 15.98
CA SER A 136 12.02 18.80 16.34
C SER A 136 11.18 18.68 17.58
N ASP A 137 11.87 18.74 18.72
CA ASP A 137 11.31 19.07 20.01
C ASP A 137 10.18 20.06 19.79
N THR A 138 8.94 19.56 19.78
CA THR A 138 7.78 20.43 19.77
C THR A 138 7.48 20.73 21.22
N ASN A 139 8.39 21.53 21.79
CA ASN A 139 8.04 22.51 22.79
C ASN A 139 6.81 23.28 22.28
N GLY A 140 5.63 22.93 22.80
CA GLY A 140 4.45 23.80 22.84
C GLY A 140 3.76 24.18 21.53
N ILE A 141 3.82 23.38 20.45
CA ILE A 141 3.03 23.68 19.24
C ILE A 141 1.63 23.04 19.34
N ASP A 142 0.61 23.89 19.30
CA ASP A 142 -0.81 23.52 19.25
C ASP A 142 -1.08 22.46 18.15
N PRO A 143 -1.69 21.31 18.47
CA PRO A 143 -2.08 20.27 17.52
C PRO A 143 -2.83 20.80 16.28
N LEU A 144 -3.64 21.85 16.43
CA LEU A 144 -4.35 22.48 15.31
C LEU A 144 -3.40 23.12 14.30
N VAL A 145 -2.28 23.69 14.76
CA VAL A 145 -1.27 24.31 13.89
C VAL A 145 -0.51 23.24 13.10
N ALA A 146 -0.24 22.10 13.72
CA ALA A 146 0.39 20.96 13.03
C ALA A 146 -0.52 20.39 11.92
N ILE A 147 -1.81 20.24 12.20
CA ILE A 147 -2.82 19.79 11.23
C ILE A 147 -2.94 20.79 10.06
N LYS A 148 -3.03 22.10 10.35
CA LYS A 148 -3.08 23.15 9.30
C LYS A 148 -1.87 23.07 8.37
N LYS A 149 -0.68 22.88 8.91
CA LYS A 149 0.56 22.71 8.13
C LYS A 149 0.53 21.46 7.25
N GLN A 150 -0.09 20.39 7.71
CA GLN A 150 -0.26 19.16 6.93
C GLN A 150 -1.26 19.34 5.78
N PHE A 151 -2.38 20.04 6.00
CA PHE A 151 -3.31 20.39 4.91
C PHE A 151 -2.66 21.29 3.86
N LEU A 152 -1.85 22.28 4.28
CA LEU A 152 -1.09 23.11 3.36
C LEU A 152 -0.10 22.28 2.54
N GLN A 153 0.57 21.33 3.15
CA GLN A 153 1.48 20.41 2.47
C GLN A 153 0.77 19.58 1.38
N MET A 154 -0.42 19.05 1.69
CA MET A 154 -1.25 18.32 0.73
C MET A 154 -1.75 19.23 -0.39
N GLY A 155 -2.20 20.45 -0.05
CA GLY A 155 -2.66 21.45 -1.03
C GLY A 155 -1.56 21.82 -2.01
N ASN A 156 -0.36 22.11 -1.51
CA ASN A 156 0.82 22.41 -2.32
C ASN A 156 1.17 21.28 -3.29
N ALA A 157 1.12 20.03 -2.81
CA ALA A 157 1.38 18.86 -3.65
C ALA A 157 0.31 18.68 -4.73
N PHE A 158 -0.95 18.94 -4.40
CA PHE A 158 -2.05 18.89 -5.36
C PHE A 158 -1.90 19.98 -6.43
N CYS A 159 -1.59 21.22 -6.03
CA CYS A 159 -1.33 22.33 -6.97
C CYS A 159 -0.22 21.97 -7.97
N LEU A 160 0.91 21.41 -7.49
CA LEU A 160 1.98 20.96 -8.39
C LEU A 160 1.52 19.89 -9.39
N CYS A 161 0.71 18.91 -8.93
CA CYS A 161 0.17 17.88 -9.81
C CYS A 161 -0.81 18.47 -10.84
N TYR A 162 -1.57 19.48 -10.44
CA TYR A 162 -2.51 20.19 -11.29
C TYR A 162 -1.80 21.02 -12.36
N ASP A 163 -0.78 21.80 -11.98
CA ASP A 163 0.07 22.56 -12.91
C ASP A 163 0.78 21.64 -13.91
N THR A 164 1.27 20.49 -13.42
CA THR A 164 1.88 19.46 -14.26
C THR A 164 0.88 18.91 -15.27
N ALA A 165 -0.35 18.61 -14.84
CA ALA A 165 -1.41 18.11 -15.73
C ALA A 165 -1.78 19.14 -16.80
N TYR A 166 -1.87 20.43 -16.44
CA TYR A 166 -2.08 21.53 -17.39
C TYR A 166 -0.95 21.65 -18.40
N TRP A 167 0.31 21.58 -17.93
CA TRP A 167 1.46 21.64 -18.80
C TRP A 167 1.48 20.48 -19.80
N VAL A 168 1.18 19.26 -19.34
CA VAL A 168 1.06 18.08 -20.21
C VAL A 168 -0.05 18.26 -21.24
N ALA A 169 -1.23 18.72 -20.83
CA ALA A 169 -2.35 18.98 -21.73
C ALA A 169 -1.98 19.98 -22.82
N LYS A 170 -1.36 21.12 -22.45
CA LYS A 170 -0.88 22.13 -23.40
C LYS A 170 0.14 21.55 -24.38
N ARG A 171 1.12 20.78 -23.89
CA ARG A 171 2.12 20.12 -24.75
C ARG A 171 1.50 19.10 -25.70
N ASN A 172 0.48 18.38 -25.26
CA ASN A 172 -0.21 17.40 -26.09
C ASN A 172 -1.03 18.08 -27.20
N ALA A 173 -1.68 19.21 -26.88
CA ALA A 173 -2.35 20.05 -27.87
C ALA A 173 -1.36 20.60 -28.90
N GLU A 174 -0.24 21.18 -28.46
CA GLU A 174 0.80 21.72 -29.34
C GLU A 174 1.42 20.67 -30.29
N LYS A 175 1.67 19.46 -29.79
CA LYS A 175 2.43 18.43 -30.52
C LYS A 175 1.54 17.49 -31.34
N HIS A 176 0.33 17.22 -30.84
CA HIS A 176 -0.55 16.19 -31.40
C HIS A 176 -1.92 16.73 -31.82
N GLY A 177 -2.22 18.01 -31.56
CA GLY A 177 -3.52 18.61 -31.88
C GLY A 177 -4.68 18.05 -31.03
N ILE A 178 -4.37 17.43 -29.88
CA ILE A 178 -5.37 16.83 -29.00
C ILE A 178 -5.54 17.73 -27.79
N ASP A 179 -6.67 18.43 -27.74
CA ASP A 179 -7.09 19.20 -26.58
C ASP A 179 -7.72 18.29 -25.51
N MET A 180 -7.32 18.52 -24.26
CA MET A 180 -7.93 17.87 -23.11
C MET A 180 -8.98 18.79 -22.50
N SER A 181 -10.14 18.23 -22.13
CA SER A 181 -11.13 18.96 -21.36
C SER A 181 -10.67 19.19 -19.92
N GLU A 182 -11.23 20.19 -19.26
CA GLU A 182 -10.90 20.50 -17.86
C GLU A 182 -11.12 19.29 -16.94
N ALA A 183 -12.21 18.53 -17.15
CA ALA A 183 -12.49 17.30 -16.42
C ALA A 183 -11.39 16.23 -16.61
N GLN A 184 -10.83 16.12 -17.82
CA GLN A 184 -9.72 15.21 -18.09
C GLN A 184 -8.43 15.66 -17.40
N ILE A 185 -8.16 16.96 -17.38
CA ILE A 185 -7.01 17.54 -16.67
C ILE A 185 -7.12 17.29 -15.17
N GLN A 186 -8.29 17.52 -14.58
CA GLN A 186 -8.58 17.23 -13.17
C GLN A 186 -8.38 15.74 -12.83
N ALA A 187 -8.82 14.83 -13.71
CA ALA A 187 -8.63 13.39 -13.52
C ALA A 187 -7.15 12.98 -13.56
N VAL A 188 -6.36 13.57 -14.48
CA VAL A 188 -4.92 13.35 -14.55
C VAL A 188 -4.21 13.91 -13.31
N ALA A 189 -4.53 15.14 -12.92
CA ALA A 189 -3.98 15.77 -11.72
C ALA A 189 -4.24 14.95 -10.46
N SER A 190 -5.48 14.47 -10.29
CA SER A 190 -5.88 13.60 -9.18
C SER A 190 -5.13 12.27 -9.19
N SER A 191 -4.98 11.66 -10.37
CA SER A 191 -4.25 10.39 -10.52
C SER A 191 -2.76 10.55 -10.20
N MET A 192 -2.15 11.65 -10.65
CA MET A 192 -0.77 12.01 -10.32
C MET A 192 -0.60 12.25 -8.83
N PHE A 193 -1.50 13.01 -8.20
CA PHE A 193 -1.46 13.28 -6.76
C PHE A 193 -1.57 12.00 -5.93
N ILE A 194 -2.51 11.10 -6.25
CA ILE A 194 -2.66 9.81 -5.56
C ILE A 194 -1.38 8.99 -5.67
N LYS A 195 -0.75 8.96 -6.85
CA LYS A 195 0.51 8.24 -7.06
C LYS A 195 1.66 8.90 -6.30
N ALA A 196 1.73 10.22 -6.29
CA ALA A 196 2.74 11.00 -5.57
C ALA A 196 2.62 10.80 -4.04
N ASP A 197 1.41 10.80 -3.50
CA ASP A 197 1.15 10.52 -2.08
C ASP A 197 1.55 9.09 -1.70
N ARG A 198 1.17 8.11 -2.52
CA ARG A 198 1.57 6.71 -2.32
C ARG A 198 3.09 6.53 -2.34
N ASN A 199 3.80 7.34 -3.11
CA ASN A 199 5.25 7.31 -3.20
C ASN A 199 5.94 8.19 -2.13
N GLY A 200 5.20 8.81 -1.20
CA GLY A 200 5.77 9.65 -0.15
C GLY A 200 6.32 11.00 -0.62
N ILE A 201 5.99 11.42 -1.85
CA ILE A 201 6.43 12.71 -2.42
C ILE A 201 5.73 13.87 -1.69
N VAL A 202 4.44 13.70 -1.36
CA VAL A 202 3.65 14.71 -0.62
C VAL A 202 4.28 15.04 0.72
N ASP A 203 4.84 14.05 1.43
CA ASP A 203 5.46 14.24 2.74
C ASP A 203 6.74 15.11 2.68
N ARG A 204 7.31 15.27 1.48
CA ARG A 204 8.48 16.13 1.21
C ARG A 204 8.10 17.53 0.71
N MET A 205 6.82 17.82 0.50
CA MET A 205 6.38 19.14 0.03
C MET A 205 6.49 20.20 1.12
N PRO A 206 6.68 21.48 0.77
CA PRO A 206 6.68 22.58 1.73
C PRO A 206 5.38 22.61 2.54
N LYS A 207 5.48 22.90 3.84
CA LYS A 207 4.33 23.06 4.76
C LYS A 207 3.81 24.49 4.85
N ASN A 208 4.48 25.41 4.16
CA ASN A 208 4.07 26.81 4.01
C ASN A 208 3.44 26.98 2.62
N PRO A 209 2.52 27.93 2.42
CA PRO A 209 1.99 28.23 1.09
C PRO A 209 3.13 28.43 0.09
N ILE A 210 3.07 27.74 -1.04
CA ILE A 210 3.96 28.03 -2.16
C ILE A 210 3.60 29.43 -2.64
N LYS A 211 4.57 30.35 -2.61
CA LYS A 211 4.37 31.68 -3.21
C LYS A 211 4.22 31.49 -4.71
N GLU A 212 3.18 32.06 -5.30
CA GLU A 212 3.13 32.22 -6.76
C GLU A 212 4.40 32.97 -7.17
N GLY A 213 5.14 32.42 -8.13
CA GLY A 213 6.34 33.06 -8.65
C GLY A 213 5.96 34.39 -9.32
N GLU A 214 6.68 35.45 -8.96
CA GLU A 214 6.87 36.63 -9.82
C GLU A 214 7.56 36.26 -11.13
#